data_AF-W6Y7F8-F1
#
_entry.id   AF-W6Y7F8-F1
#
_cell.length_a   1.000
_cell.length_b   1.000
_cell.length_c   1.000
_cell.angle_alpha   90.00
_cell.angle_beta   90.00
_cell.angle_gamma   90.00
#
_symmetry.space_group_name_H-M   'P 1'
#
loop_
_entity.id
_entity.type
_entity.pdbx_description
1 polymer ?
#
loop_
_entity_poly.entity_id
_entity_poly.type
_entity_poly.pdbx_seq_one_letter_code
_entity_poly.pdbx_strand_id
1 'polypeptide(L)'
;MCRVQLHCPSTSKTIDNFVIGAYQKPEQVLQGVRLALDLKFAALYTIDAKPISDPSKTLQDDERVLVAASATETMLPDAAYGYAMYAGEEGEDVDIDVEGYGMDWQDLVDREKAAHILSLVEFKPSTRNKLRITRECGAVREDLAAINQQDLDITPASTTDSDTLIQERWDTTLDAFLKQIAKNATTLGMKSNVTSSSLTPSTVSVLTVFSSMTLGQARLASEVLSEAFAMRMEKEEGETKDPVLRDDDVKNAVEIVYERAGVVPAKLTKVKGGKTKDRKRAKGRSKAAGSNAGL
;
A
#
# COMPACT_ATOMS: atom_id res chain seq x y z
N MET A 1 -16.93 25.23 16.84
CA MET A 1 -17.20 24.01 16.04
C MET A 1 -15.88 23.60 15.46
N CYS A 2 -15.61 22.30 15.42
CA CYS A 2 -14.36 21.72 14.93
C CYS A 2 -14.70 20.75 13.79
N ARG A 3 -13.96 20.78 12.67
CA ARG A 3 -14.09 19.85 11.54
C ARG A 3 -12.90 18.91 11.55
N VAL A 4 -13.16 17.61 11.55
CA VAL A 4 -12.10 16.59 11.56
C VAL A 4 -12.32 15.55 10.47
N GLN A 5 -11.26 14.87 10.08
CA GLN A 5 -11.33 13.66 9.28
C GLN A 5 -11.34 12.45 10.21
N LEU A 6 -12.38 11.62 10.14
CA LEU A 6 -12.43 10.36 10.86
C LEU A 6 -11.89 9.25 9.97
N HIS A 7 -10.97 8.45 10.47
CA HIS A 7 -10.47 7.27 9.78
C HIS A 7 -10.58 6.04 10.68
N CYS A 8 -11.24 4.99 10.19
CA CYS A 8 -11.36 3.72 10.88
C CYS A 8 -10.46 2.67 10.20
N PRO A 9 -9.30 2.33 10.77
CA PRO A 9 -8.34 1.43 10.12
C PRO A 9 -8.91 0.04 9.83
N SER A 10 -9.65 -0.56 10.79
CA SER A 10 -10.22 -1.90 10.68
C SER A 10 -11.27 -2.06 9.58
N THR A 11 -11.98 -0.98 9.24
CA THR A 11 -12.98 -1.00 8.14
C THR A 11 -12.46 -0.35 6.86
N SER A 12 -11.33 0.35 6.94
CA SER A 12 -10.77 1.24 5.91
C SER A 12 -11.72 2.37 5.50
N LYS A 13 -12.71 2.70 6.33
CA LYS A 13 -13.65 3.81 6.07
C LYS A 13 -13.04 5.12 6.54
N THR A 14 -13.15 6.14 5.69
CA THR A 14 -12.78 7.53 6.02
C THR A 14 -13.97 8.43 5.81
N ILE A 15 -14.19 9.37 6.72
CA ILE A 15 -15.22 10.41 6.63
C ILE A 15 -14.52 11.75 6.75
N ASP A 16 -14.64 12.54 5.69
CA ASP A 16 -14.12 13.90 5.65
C ASP A 16 -15.12 14.88 6.28
N ASN A 17 -14.61 15.98 6.84
CA ASN A 17 -15.40 17.10 7.34
C ASN A 17 -16.44 16.75 8.42
N PHE A 18 -16.16 15.75 9.27
CA PHE A 18 -17.01 15.43 10.41
C PHE A 18 -17.03 16.61 11.40
N VAL A 19 -18.23 17.11 11.72
CA VAL A 19 -18.38 18.33 12.54
C VAL A 19 -18.63 17.98 14.00
N ILE A 20 -17.76 18.49 14.88
CA ILE A 20 -17.90 18.46 16.33
C ILE A 20 -18.40 19.84 16.80
N GLY A 21 -19.57 19.84 17.42
CA GLY A 21 -20.17 21.05 17.98
C GLY A 21 -19.37 21.59 19.16
N ALA A 22 -19.35 22.92 19.32
CA ALA A 22 -18.85 23.50 20.58
C ALA A 22 -19.77 23.02 21.71
N TYR A 23 -19.18 22.54 22.82
CA TYR A 23 -19.90 22.06 24.02
C TYR A 23 -20.65 20.71 23.89
N GLN A 24 -20.43 19.94 22.82
CA GLN A 24 -20.95 18.57 22.78
C GLN A 24 -20.25 17.70 23.84
N LYS A 25 -21.03 16.89 24.56
CA LYS A 25 -20.46 15.92 25.50
C LYS A 25 -19.73 14.81 24.74
N PRO A 26 -18.64 14.24 25.29
CA PRO A 26 -17.90 13.17 24.64
C PRO A 26 -18.78 12.01 24.14
N GLU A 27 -19.78 11.60 24.91
CA GLU A 27 -20.69 10.51 24.55
C GLU A 27 -21.56 10.85 23.32
N GLN A 28 -21.95 12.11 23.17
CA GLN A 28 -22.72 12.57 22.01
C GLN A 28 -21.86 12.55 20.74
N VAL A 29 -20.59 12.96 20.86
CA VAL A 29 -19.63 12.87 19.76
C VAL A 29 -19.42 11.41 19.35
N LEU A 30 -19.19 10.51 20.31
CA LEU A 30 -19.03 9.08 20.05
C LEU A 30 -20.28 8.46 19.40
N GLN A 31 -21.49 8.88 19.81
CA GLN A 31 -22.72 8.42 19.16
C GLN A 31 -22.80 8.90 17.70
N GLY A 32 -22.42 10.15 17.42
CA GLY A 32 -22.33 10.68 16.06
C GLY A 32 -21.31 9.91 15.20
N VAL A 33 -20.14 9.61 15.75
CA VAL A 33 -19.09 8.81 15.09
C VAL A 33 -19.59 7.41 14.73
N ARG A 34 -20.27 6.73 15.67
CA ARG A 34 -20.86 5.39 15.44
C ARG A 34 -21.87 5.41 14.31
N LEU A 35 -22.74 6.41 14.27
CA LEU A 35 -23.74 6.55 13.21
C LEU A 35 -23.07 6.85 11.86
N ALA A 36 -22.07 7.73 11.84
CA ALA A 36 -21.39 8.13 10.61
C ALA A 36 -20.60 6.97 9.99
N LEU A 37 -19.89 6.19 10.80
CA LEU A 37 -19.07 5.07 10.33
C LEU A 37 -19.82 3.72 10.26
N ASP A 38 -21.08 3.68 10.73
CA ASP A 38 -21.89 2.47 10.89
C ASP A 38 -21.22 1.42 11.80
N LEU A 39 -20.90 1.83 13.03
CA LEU A 39 -20.18 1.04 14.02
C LEU A 39 -20.99 0.83 15.30
N LYS A 40 -20.80 -0.34 15.94
CA LYS A 40 -21.41 -0.65 17.26
C LYS A 40 -20.62 -0.04 18.42
N PHE A 41 -19.31 0.10 18.25
CA PHE A 41 -18.39 0.68 19.21
C PHE A 41 -17.56 1.77 18.53
N ALA A 42 -17.17 2.78 19.30
CA ALA A 42 -16.26 3.82 18.84
C ALA A 42 -15.41 4.29 20.02
N ALA A 43 -14.11 4.34 19.81
CA ALA A 43 -13.16 5.08 20.64
C ALA A 43 -12.24 5.91 19.73
N LEU A 44 -11.87 7.11 20.16
CA LEU A 44 -11.14 8.09 19.36
C LEU A 44 -9.69 8.16 19.81
N TYR A 45 -8.80 8.27 18.83
CA TYR A 45 -7.36 8.35 19.04
C TYR A 45 -6.75 9.41 18.11
N THR A 46 -5.63 10.01 18.55
CA THR A 46 -4.78 10.84 17.69
C THR A 46 -4.11 9.98 16.62
N ILE A 47 -3.48 10.62 15.62
CA ILE A 47 -2.63 9.92 14.65
C ILE A 47 -1.51 9.13 15.32
N ASP A 48 -1.00 9.55 16.49
CA ASP A 48 -0.01 8.81 17.27
C ASP A 48 -0.60 7.69 18.15
N ALA A 49 -1.85 7.27 17.90
CA ALA A 49 -2.59 6.28 18.69
C ALA A 49 -2.77 6.62 20.18
N LYS A 50 -2.80 7.91 20.54
CA LYS A 50 -3.10 8.33 21.92
C LYS A 50 -4.62 8.49 22.09
N PRO A 51 -5.22 7.94 23.16
CA PRO A 51 -6.66 8.00 23.36
C PRO A 51 -7.13 9.44 23.59
N ILE A 52 -8.29 9.79 23.02
CA ILE A 52 -8.93 11.10 23.13
C ILE A 52 -10.18 10.96 23.99
N SER A 53 -10.12 11.48 25.21
CA SER A 53 -11.26 11.42 26.15
C SER A 53 -12.24 12.59 26.01
N ASP A 54 -11.77 13.78 25.60
CA ASP A 54 -12.62 14.97 25.38
C ASP A 54 -12.37 15.56 23.99
N PRO A 55 -13.08 15.06 22.96
CA PRO A 55 -12.88 15.48 21.57
C PRO A 55 -13.13 16.98 21.35
N SER A 56 -14.05 17.56 22.13
CA SER A 56 -14.46 18.96 21.98
C SER A 56 -13.40 19.98 22.40
N LYS A 57 -12.44 19.55 23.25
CA LYS A 57 -11.35 20.39 23.76
C LYS A 57 -10.00 20.06 23.14
N THR A 58 -9.78 18.79 22.79
CA THR A 58 -8.49 18.30 22.31
C THR A 58 -8.30 18.51 20.81
N LEU A 59 -9.36 18.34 20.01
CA LEU A 59 -9.25 18.32 18.56
C LEU A 59 -9.29 19.72 17.95
N GLN A 60 -8.46 19.93 16.95
CA GLN A 60 -8.42 21.15 16.13
C GLN A 60 -9.04 20.92 14.75
N ASP A 61 -9.37 22.02 14.07
CA ASP A 61 -9.86 21.98 12.69
C ASP A 61 -8.84 21.29 11.77
N ASP A 62 -9.35 20.49 10.84
CA ASP A 62 -8.65 19.72 9.81
C ASP A 62 -7.70 18.61 10.36
N GLU A 63 -7.87 18.22 11.63
CA GLU A 63 -7.13 17.08 12.19
C GLU A 63 -7.70 15.73 11.73
N ARG A 64 -6.81 14.75 11.51
CA ARG A 64 -7.17 13.35 11.29
C ARG A 64 -7.25 12.61 12.62
N VAL A 65 -8.34 11.89 12.82
CA VAL A 65 -8.66 11.15 14.04
C VAL A 65 -8.85 9.68 13.70
N LEU A 66 -8.16 8.81 14.44
CA LEU A 66 -8.31 7.37 14.30
C LEU A 66 -9.48 6.88 15.15
N VAL A 67 -10.28 5.97 14.60
CA VAL A 67 -11.48 5.42 15.24
C VAL A 67 -11.36 3.90 15.37
N ALA A 68 -11.37 3.42 16.61
CA ALA A 68 -11.47 1.99 16.91
C ALA A 68 -12.94 1.53 16.79
N ALA A 69 -13.18 0.44 16.08
CA ALA A 69 -14.48 -0.17 15.83
C ALA A 69 -14.86 -1.23 16.88
N SER A 70 -13.93 -1.68 17.72
CA SER A 70 -14.21 -2.62 18.82
C SER A 70 -13.42 -2.29 20.09
N ALA A 71 -13.92 -2.77 21.25
CA ALA A 71 -13.27 -2.55 22.54
C ALA A 71 -11.93 -3.30 22.71
N THR A 72 -11.71 -4.34 21.90
CA THR A 72 -10.49 -5.16 21.90
C THR A 72 -9.49 -4.73 20.83
N GLU A 73 -9.81 -3.70 20.04
CA GLU A 73 -8.93 -3.21 18.98
C GLU A 73 -7.79 -2.38 19.56
N THR A 74 -6.57 -2.87 19.39
CA THR A 74 -5.36 -2.11 19.70
C THR A 74 -5.12 -1.07 18.61
N MET A 75 -5.23 0.21 18.95
CA MET A 75 -4.93 1.29 18.01
C MET A 75 -3.42 1.44 17.83
N LEU A 76 -3.00 1.59 16.57
CA LEU A 76 -1.60 1.79 16.19
C LEU A 76 -1.43 3.14 15.46
N PRO A 77 -0.25 3.79 15.56
CA PRO A 77 -0.01 5.08 14.93
C PRO A 77 -0.28 5.08 13.42
N ASP A 78 -0.86 6.15 12.90
CA ASP A 78 -1.04 6.36 11.47
C ASP A 78 0.33 6.57 10.82
N ALA A 79 0.84 5.54 10.17
CA ALA A 79 2.12 5.60 9.49
C ALA A 79 1.92 6.26 8.12
N ALA A 80 2.81 7.19 7.74
CA ALA A 80 2.81 7.73 6.40
C ALA A 80 3.04 6.60 5.37
N TYR A 81 2.31 6.66 4.25
CA TYR A 81 2.55 5.76 3.13
C TYR A 81 3.93 6.00 2.54
N GLY A 82 4.69 4.93 2.34
CA GLY A 82 6.05 4.99 1.81
C GLY A 82 6.38 3.78 0.95
N TYR A 83 7.37 3.94 0.07
CA TYR A 83 7.88 2.90 -0.81
C TYR A 83 9.39 2.96 -0.77
N ALA A 84 10.06 1.83 -0.52
CA ALA A 84 11.51 1.81 -0.45
C ALA A 84 12.05 0.45 -0.85
N MET A 85 13.22 0.44 -1.48
CA MET A 85 14.05 -0.76 -1.57
C MET A 85 14.40 -1.23 -0.15
N TYR A 86 14.42 -2.55 0.04
CA TYR A 86 14.65 -3.16 1.34
C TYR A 86 15.63 -4.31 1.23
N ALA A 87 16.66 -4.25 2.05
CA ALA A 87 17.74 -5.24 2.13
C ALA A 87 17.99 -5.67 3.58
N GLY A 88 16.98 -5.58 4.46
CA GLY A 88 17.06 -6.01 5.86
C GLY A 88 17.47 -4.91 6.85
N GLU A 89 17.37 -3.64 6.46
CA GLU A 89 17.83 -2.51 7.28
C GLU A 89 17.12 -2.37 8.64
N GLU A 90 15.99 -3.07 8.83
CA GLU A 90 15.17 -3.01 10.05
C GLU A 90 15.25 -4.32 10.87
N GLY A 91 16.32 -5.11 10.67
CA GLY A 91 16.51 -6.40 11.32
C GLY A 91 16.54 -6.37 12.86
N GLU A 92 16.98 -5.26 13.47
CA GLU A 92 16.97 -5.10 14.94
C GLU A 92 15.55 -4.93 15.53
N ASP A 93 14.59 -4.54 14.69
CA ASP A 93 13.19 -4.32 15.08
C ASP A 93 12.31 -5.58 14.85
N VAL A 94 12.93 -6.70 14.47
CA VAL A 94 12.26 -7.98 14.21
C VAL A 94 12.02 -8.73 15.52
N ASP A 95 10.92 -9.48 15.59
CA ASP A 95 10.66 -10.33 16.75
C ASP A 95 11.73 -11.42 16.87
N ILE A 96 12.22 -11.64 18.09
CA ILE A 96 13.21 -12.67 18.40
C ILE A 96 12.70 -14.09 18.11
N ASP A 97 11.37 -14.27 18.11
CA ASP A 97 10.72 -15.56 17.89
C ASP A 97 10.49 -15.86 16.39
N VAL A 98 10.80 -14.91 15.49
CA VAL A 98 10.72 -15.12 14.04
C VAL A 98 11.84 -16.05 13.57
N GLU A 99 11.48 -17.03 12.73
CA GLU A 99 12.43 -17.92 12.09
C GLU A 99 13.45 -17.13 11.24
N GLY A 100 14.74 -17.43 11.40
CA GLY A 100 15.82 -16.68 10.77
C GLY A 100 16.21 -15.39 11.50
N TYR A 101 15.66 -15.11 12.68
CA TYR A 101 16.08 -13.96 13.49
C TYR A 101 17.61 -13.98 13.74
N GLY A 102 18.26 -12.84 13.51
CA GLY A 102 19.71 -12.66 13.65
C GLY A 102 20.55 -13.19 12.48
N MET A 103 19.94 -13.77 11.43
CA MET A 103 20.63 -14.13 10.20
C MET A 103 20.71 -12.93 9.24
N ASP A 104 21.72 -12.96 8.35
CA ASP A 104 21.86 -11.95 7.31
C ASP A 104 20.69 -12.02 6.33
N TRP A 105 20.19 -10.86 5.90
CA TRP A 105 19.03 -10.77 5.01
C TRP A 105 19.18 -11.59 3.71
N GLN A 106 20.40 -11.65 3.18
CA GLN A 106 20.69 -12.36 1.95
C GLN A 106 20.56 -13.88 2.11
N ASP A 107 20.79 -14.40 3.32
CA ASP A 107 20.76 -15.84 3.62
C ASP A 107 19.34 -16.34 3.94
N LEU A 108 18.41 -15.43 4.22
CA LEU A 108 17.00 -15.77 4.46
C LEU A 108 16.29 -16.26 3.20
N VAL A 109 15.47 -17.30 3.34
CA VAL A 109 14.54 -17.73 2.28
C VAL A 109 13.32 -16.80 2.20
N ASP A 110 12.57 -16.85 1.10
CA ASP A 110 11.39 -15.98 0.87
C ASP A 110 10.38 -16.00 2.03
N ARG A 111 10.16 -17.19 2.61
CA ARG A 111 9.25 -17.37 3.75
C ARG A 111 9.73 -16.66 5.02
N GLU A 112 11.02 -16.77 5.34
CA GLU A 112 11.63 -16.08 6.49
C GLU A 112 11.66 -14.57 6.27
N LYS A 113 11.97 -14.12 5.05
CA LYS A 113 11.86 -12.70 4.65
C LYS A 113 10.43 -12.16 4.80
N ALA A 114 9.43 -12.96 4.43
CA ALA A 114 8.03 -12.59 4.62
C ALA A 114 7.67 -12.47 6.10
N ALA A 115 8.06 -13.45 6.92
CA ALA A 115 7.85 -13.44 8.38
C ALA A 115 8.53 -12.24 9.05
N HIS A 116 9.78 -11.95 8.66
CA HIS A 116 10.52 -10.76 9.09
C HIS A 116 9.74 -9.48 8.80
N ILE A 117 9.22 -9.30 7.58
CA ILE A 117 8.48 -8.09 7.23
C ILE A 117 7.14 -8.01 7.97
N LEU A 118 6.46 -9.16 8.16
CA LEU A 118 5.21 -9.23 8.91
C LEU A 118 5.41 -8.79 10.37
N SER A 119 6.47 -9.23 11.04
CA SER A 119 6.73 -8.85 12.44
C SER A 119 6.96 -7.35 12.60
N LEU A 120 7.56 -6.67 11.61
CA LEU A 120 7.78 -5.22 11.66
C LEU A 120 6.48 -4.43 11.80
N VAL A 121 5.33 -4.97 11.36
CA VAL A 121 4.03 -4.32 11.52
C VAL A 121 3.65 -4.18 13.00
N GLU A 122 4.01 -5.17 13.82
CA GLU A 122 3.70 -5.21 15.25
C GLU A 122 4.75 -4.48 16.08
N PHE A 123 6.03 -4.73 15.79
CA PHE A 123 7.16 -4.23 16.58
C PHE A 123 7.61 -2.81 16.18
N LYS A 124 7.33 -2.40 14.94
CA LYS A 124 7.65 -1.06 14.43
C LYS A 124 6.46 -0.42 13.69
N PRO A 125 5.35 -0.16 14.40
CA PRO A 125 4.10 0.28 13.80
C PRO A 125 4.18 1.64 13.09
N SER A 126 5.18 2.46 13.43
CA SER A 126 5.48 3.72 12.72
C SER A 126 5.83 3.53 11.24
N THR A 127 6.18 2.31 10.82
CA THR A 127 6.57 1.96 9.45
C THR A 127 5.61 0.97 8.78
N ARG A 128 4.45 0.70 9.38
CA ARG A 128 3.49 -0.32 8.89
C ARG A 128 2.88 -0.04 7.50
N ASN A 129 2.93 1.22 7.05
CA ASN A 129 2.45 1.64 5.72
C ASN A 129 3.59 1.83 4.71
N LYS A 130 4.80 1.36 5.04
CA LYS A 130 5.95 1.34 4.13
C LYS A 130 5.95 0.02 3.36
N LEU A 131 5.74 0.08 2.04
CA LEU A 131 5.93 -1.05 1.14
C LEU A 131 7.43 -1.24 0.89
N ARG A 132 7.97 -2.34 1.42
CA ARG A 132 9.36 -2.79 1.33
C ARG A 132 9.55 -3.63 0.07
N ILE A 133 10.36 -3.15 -0.86
CA ILE A 133 10.61 -3.79 -2.14
C ILE A 133 11.87 -4.64 -2.03
N THR A 134 11.70 -5.96 -2.07
CA THR A 134 12.76 -6.93 -1.75
C THR A 134 13.58 -7.35 -2.97
N ARG A 135 13.19 -6.93 -4.18
CA ARG A 135 13.87 -7.28 -5.44
C ARG A 135 14.17 -6.06 -6.28
N GLU A 136 15.32 -6.08 -6.94
CA GLU A 136 15.72 -5.03 -7.87
C GLU A 136 14.84 -5.01 -9.13
N CYS A 137 14.60 -3.80 -9.65
CA CYS A 137 13.74 -3.58 -10.81
C CYS A 137 14.22 -4.31 -12.08
N GLY A 138 15.54 -4.43 -12.28
CA GLY A 138 16.12 -5.13 -13.43
C GLY A 138 15.71 -6.61 -13.46
N ALA A 139 15.96 -7.32 -12.36
CA ALA A 139 15.60 -8.74 -12.23
C ALA A 139 14.09 -8.98 -12.37
N VAL A 140 13.25 -8.11 -11.77
CA VAL A 140 11.79 -8.22 -11.91
C VAL A 140 11.35 -8.04 -13.36
N ARG A 141 11.95 -7.10 -14.11
CA ARG A 141 11.62 -6.89 -15.52
C ARG A 141 12.05 -8.05 -16.42
N GLU A 142 13.18 -8.69 -16.10
CA GLU A 142 13.64 -9.89 -16.80
C GLU A 142 12.63 -11.04 -16.63
N ASP A 143 12.16 -11.30 -15.40
CA ASP A 143 11.15 -12.33 -15.14
C ASP A 143 9.83 -12.04 -15.88
N LEU A 144 9.36 -10.78 -15.85
CA LEU A 144 8.16 -10.37 -16.58
C LEU A 144 8.31 -10.52 -18.10
N ALA A 145 9.51 -10.28 -18.63
CA ALA A 145 9.80 -10.48 -20.05
C ALA A 145 9.82 -11.97 -20.42
N ALA A 146 10.35 -12.83 -19.55
CA ALA A 146 10.37 -14.28 -19.75
C ALA A 146 8.96 -14.88 -19.79
N ILE A 147 8.05 -14.41 -18.93
CA ILE A 147 6.64 -14.83 -18.96
C ILE A 147 5.99 -14.50 -20.31
N ASN A 148 6.19 -13.28 -20.81
CA ASN A 148 5.65 -12.88 -22.13
C ASN A 148 6.20 -13.75 -23.28
N GLN A 149 7.42 -14.28 -23.15
CA GLN A 149 8.01 -15.19 -24.14
C GLN A 149 7.42 -16.59 -24.03
N GLN A 150 7.19 -17.10 -22.82
CA GLN A 150 6.56 -18.41 -22.60
C GLN A 150 5.11 -18.47 -23.11
N ASP A 151 4.35 -17.39 -22.98
CA ASP A 151 2.99 -17.29 -23.54
C ASP A 151 2.98 -17.46 -25.07
N LEU A 152 4.07 -17.10 -25.75
CA LEU A 152 4.22 -17.31 -27.20
C LEU A 152 4.55 -18.77 -27.55
N ASP A 153 5.16 -19.52 -26.63
CA ASP A 153 5.67 -20.88 -26.87
C ASP A 153 4.65 -22.01 -26.54
N ILE A 154 3.38 -21.67 -26.24
CA ILE A 154 2.22 -22.60 -26.03
C ILE A 154 2.51 -23.75 -25.04
N THR A 155 3.53 -23.63 -24.19
CA THR A 155 3.83 -24.65 -23.18
C THR A 155 3.16 -24.23 -21.87
N PRO A 156 2.14 -24.95 -21.37
CA PRO A 156 1.44 -24.54 -20.17
C PRO A 156 2.38 -24.66 -18.95
N ALA A 157 2.61 -23.54 -18.28
CA ALA A 157 3.27 -23.54 -16.97
C ALA A 157 2.35 -24.20 -15.92
N SER A 158 2.94 -24.92 -14.96
CA SER A 158 2.23 -25.49 -13.81
C SER A 158 1.71 -24.36 -12.92
N THR A 159 0.39 -24.12 -12.92
CA THR A 159 -0.24 -23.06 -12.10
C THR A 159 -0.29 -23.41 -10.62
N THR A 160 -0.31 -24.71 -10.28
CA THR A 160 -0.39 -25.19 -8.89
C THR A 160 0.83 -24.78 -8.05
N ASP A 161 2.00 -24.69 -8.69
CA ASP A 161 3.23 -24.24 -8.04
C ASP A 161 3.20 -22.74 -7.77
N SER A 162 2.55 -21.96 -8.64
CA SER A 162 2.45 -20.50 -8.51
C SER A 162 1.55 -20.07 -7.36
N ASP A 163 0.38 -20.71 -7.18
CA ASP A 163 -0.54 -20.38 -6.08
C ASP A 163 0.11 -20.64 -4.72
N THR A 164 0.84 -21.75 -4.60
CA THR A 164 1.57 -22.13 -3.39
C THR A 164 2.66 -21.10 -3.07
N LEU A 165 3.46 -20.70 -4.07
CA LEU A 165 4.48 -19.66 -3.90
C LEU A 165 3.89 -18.31 -3.50
N ILE A 166 2.78 -17.90 -4.10
CA ILE A 166 2.08 -16.66 -3.70
C ILE A 166 1.64 -16.75 -2.25
N GLN A 167 1.06 -17.88 -1.85
CA GLN A 167 0.59 -18.09 -0.48
C GLN A 167 1.73 -18.03 0.53
N GLU A 168 2.87 -18.68 0.25
CA GLU A 168 4.05 -18.64 1.13
C GLU A 168 4.64 -17.23 1.26
N ARG A 169 4.64 -16.46 0.17
CA ARG A 169 5.21 -15.10 0.13
C ARG A 169 4.35 -14.05 0.80
N TRP A 170 3.04 -14.21 0.78
CA TRP A 170 2.08 -13.24 1.31
C TRP A 170 1.39 -13.69 2.60
N ASP A 171 1.61 -14.93 3.03
CA ASP A 171 0.93 -15.57 4.16
C ASP A 171 -0.61 -15.49 4.05
N THR A 172 -1.11 -15.63 2.81
CA THR A 172 -2.55 -15.58 2.53
C THR A 172 -2.87 -16.33 1.25
N THR A 173 -4.04 -16.97 1.18
CA THR A 173 -4.45 -17.67 -0.06
C THR A 173 -4.73 -16.66 -1.17
N LEU A 174 -4.51 -17.07 -2.42
CA LEU A 174 -4.78 -16.20 -3.57
C LEU A 174 -6.24 -15.71 -3.59
N ASP A 175 -7.21 -16.59 -3.30
CA ASP A 175 -8.62 -16.20 -3.20
C ASP A 175 -8.90 -15.19 -2.06
N ALA A 176 -8.21 -15.29 -0.93
CA ALA A 176 -8.34 -14.31 0.15
C ALA A 176 -7.75 -12.95 -0.24
N PHE A 177 -6.61 -12.95 -0.95
CA PHE A 177 -5.99 -11.75 -1.50
C PHE A 177 -6.91 -11.06 -2.53
N LEU A 178 -7.46 -11.81 -3.49
CA LEU A 178 -8.34 -11.27 -4.54
C LEU A 178 -9.62 -10.65 -3.98
N LYS A 179 -10.16 -11.19 -2.88
CA LYS A 179 -11.31 -10.59 -2.17
C LYS A 179 -11.01 -9.19 -1.65
N GLN A 180 -9.76 -8.88 -1.28
CA GLN A 180 -9.38 -7.53 -0.85
C GLN A 180 -9.48 -6.54 -2.02
N ILE A 181 -9.07 -6.96 -3.22
CA ILE A 181 -9.19 -6.17 -4.44
C ILE A 181 -10.66 -5.96 -4.81
N ALA A 182 -11.48 -7.02 -4.75
CA ALA A 182 -12.91 -6.93 -5.06
C ALA A 182 -13.67 -5.99 -4.11
N LYS A 183 -13.27 -5.92 -2.83
CA LYS A 183 -13.82 -4.94 -1.86
C LYS A 183 -13.56 -3.50 -2.32
N ASN A 184 -12.37 -3.23 -2.86
CA ASN A 184 -12.02 -1.93 -3.43
C ASN A 184 -12.68 -1.69 -4.80
N ALA A 185 -12.95 -2.72 -5.60
CA ALA A 185 -13.73 -2.59 -6.83
C ALA A 185 -15.23 -2.30 -6.56
N THR A 186 -15.76 -2.79 -5.43
CA THR A 186 -17.15 -2.54 -5.01
C THR A 186 -17.39 -1.07 -4.69
N THR A 187 -16.38 -0.34 -4.18
CA THR A 187 -16.48 1.12 -3.96
C THR A 187 -16.56 1.91 -5.27
N LEU A 188 -16.12 1.31 -6.39
CA LEU A 188 -16.31 1.83 -7.75
C LEU A 188 -17.65 1.42 -8.38
N GLY A 189 -18.56 0.81 -7.60
CA GLY A 189 -19.88 0.39 -8.06
C GLY A 189 -19.89 -0.88 -8.90
N MET A 190 -18.79 -1.64 -8.92
CA MET A 190 -18.66 -2.86 -9.71
C MET A 190 -18.93 -4.10 -8.84
N LYS A 191 -19.80 -5.00 -9.32
CA LYS A 191 -19.95 -6.34 -8.74
C LYS A 191 -18.90 -7.24 -9.39
N SER A 192 -17.76 -7.44 -8.72
CA SER A 192 -16.73 -8.38 -9.17
C SER A 192 -16.58 -9.51 -8.17
N ASN A 193 -16.74 -10.75 -8.63
CA ASN A 193 -16.37 -11.96 -7.91
C ASN A 193 -15.06 -12.48 -8.53
N VAL A 194 -13.96 -11.76 -8.31
CA VAL A 194 -12.63 -12.23 -8.75
C VAL A 194 -12.25 -13.42 -7.87
N THR A 195 -12.13 -14.59 -8.48
CA THR A 195 -11.61 -15.82 -7.88
C THR A 195 -10.34 -16.23 -8.60
N SER A 196 -9.51 -17.06 -7.97
CA SER A 196 -8.31 -17.65 -8.57
C SER A 196 -8.62 -18.30 -9.94
N SER A 197 -9.73 -19.01 -10.03
CA SER A 197 -10.23 -19.65 -11.27
C SER A 197 -10.62 -18.69 -12.40
N SER A 198 -10.79 -17.39 -12.12
CA SER A 198 -11.09 -16.37 -13.14
C SER A 198 -9.83 -15.79 -13.79
N LEU A 199 -8.65 -16.06 -13.21
CA LEU A 199 -7.38 -15.55 -13.71
C LEU A 199 -6.81 -16.43 -14.82
N THR A 200 -6.13 -15.82 -15.77
CA THR A 200 -5.36 -16.58 -16.75
C THR A 200 -4.08 -17.13 -16.09
N PRO A 201 -3.50 -18.23 -16.59
CA PRO A 201 -2.21 -18.73 -16.12
C PRO A 201 -1.11 -17.66 -16.14
N SER A 202 -1.09 -16.82 -17.18
CA SER A 202 -0.14 -15.70 -17.29
C SER A 202 -0.35 -14.68 -16.18
N THR A 203 -1.60 -14.31 -15.86
CA THR A 203 -1.91 -13.39 -14.75
C THR A 203 -1.40 -13.94 -13.42
N VAL A 204 -1.58 -15.25 -13.19
CA VAL A 204 -1.06 -15.94 -12.00
C VAL A 204 0.47 -15.91 -11.98
N SER A 205 1.16 -16.17 -13.10
CA SER A 205 2.63 -16.07 -13.18
C SER A 205 3.13 -14.65 -12.91
N VAL A 206 2.48 -13.63 -13.45
CA VAL A 206 2.84 -12.23 -13.20
C VAL A 206 2.58 -11.85 -11.72
N LEU A 207 1.51 -12.38 -11.10
CA LEU A 207 1.27 -12.24 -9.65
C LEU A 207 2.34 -12.91 -8.81
N THR A 208 2.85 -14.08 -9.22
CA THR A 208 3.99 -14.75 -8.57
C THR A 208 5.25 -13.87 -8.57
N VAL A 209 5.50 -13.14 -9.65
CA VAL A 209 6.60 -12.15 -9.69
C VAL A 209 6.30 -10.98 -8.75
N PHE A 210 5.08 -10.45 -8.76
CA PHE A 210 4.70 -9.34 -7.88
C PHE A 210 4.79 -9.71 -6.39
N SER A 211 4.39 -10.92 -6.02
CA SER A 211 4.51 -11.41 -4.63
C SER A 211 5.98 -11.56 -4.21
N SER A 212 6.87 -11.97 -5.12
CA SER A 212 8.31 -12.12 -4.84
C SER A 212 9.01 -10.82 -4.45
N MET A 213 8.50 -9.67 -4.91
CA MET A 213 9.04 -8.35 -4.58
C MET A 213 8.30 -7.63 -3.44
N THR A 214 7.20 -8.21 -2.94
CA THR A 214 6.33 -7.66 -1.89
C THR A 214 6.10 -8.66 -0.75
N LEU A 215 7.15 -9.38 -0.38
CA LEU A 215 7.13 -10.41 0.66
C LEU A 215 6.47 -9.88 1.96
N GLY A 216 5.58 -10.68 2.54
CA GLY A 216 4.86 -10.38 3.79
C GLY A 216 3.86 -9.21 3.71
N GLN A 217 3.63 -8.61 2.54
CA GLN A 217 2.93 -7.32 2.42
C GLN A 217 1.66 -7.40 1.56
N ALA A 218 0.90 -8.49 1.70
CA ALA A 218 -0.33 -8.74 0.95
C ALA A 218 -1.29 -7.53 0.94
N ARG A 219 -1.48 -6.88 2.09
CA ARG A 219 -2.36 -5.70 2.21
C ARG A 219 -1.88 -4.53 1.35
N LEU A 220 -0.61 -4.15 1.47
CA LEU A 220 -0.06 -3.02 0.71
C LEU A 220 0.04 -3.35 -0.78
N ALA A 221 0.37 -4.60 -1.12
CA ALA A 221 0.36 -5.10 -2.49
C ALA A 221 -1.04 -5.05 -3.10
N SER A 222 -2.08 -5.44 -2.35
CA SER A 222 -3.47 -5.41 -2.84
C SER A 222 -3.98 -3.97 -3.02
N GLU A 223 -3.56 -3.02 -2.19
CA GLU A 223 -3.88 -1.59 -2.35
C GLU A 223 -3.31 -1.04 -3.66
N VAL A 224 -2.03 -1.30 -3.96
CA VAL A 224 -1.40 -0.82 -5.21
C VAL A 224 -1.98 -1.52 -6.43
N LEU A 225 -2.26 -2.82 -6.34
CA LEU A 225 -2.89 -3.56 -7.41
C LEU A 225 -4.33 -3.09 -7.68
N SER A 226 -5.07 -2.75 -6.62
CA SER A 226 -6.41 -2.15 -6.74
C SER A 226 -6.36 -0.80 -7.45
N GLU A 227 -5.33 0.00 -7.17
CA GLU A 227 -5.12 1.28 -7.87
C GLU A 227 -4.84 1.07 -9.36
N ALA A 228 -3.95 0.14 -9.71
CA ALA A 228 -3.64 -0.18 -11.11
C ALA A 228 -4.88 -0.69 -11.86
N PHE A 229 -5.65 -1.57 -11.24
CA PHE A 229 -6.92 -2.06 -11.74
C PHE A 229 -7.92 -0.91 -11.97
N ALA A 230 -8.10 -0.04 -10.97
CA ALA A 230 -8.97 1.13 -11.09
C ALA A 230 -8.56 2.06 -12.25
N MET A 231 -7.25 2.31 -12.42
CA MET A 231 -6.74 3.12 -13.54
C MET A 231 -7.09 2.53 -14.91
N ARG A 232 -7.12 1.20 -15.05
CA ARG A 232 -7.59 0.56 -16.28
C ARG A 232 -9.10 0.76 -16.44
N MET A 233 -9.87 0.47 -15.40
CA MET A 233 -11.33 0.55 -15.43
C MET A 233 -11.87 1.97 -15.70
N GLU A 234 -11.11 3.00 -15.31
CA GLU A 234 -11.41 4.40 -15.62
C GLU A 234 -11.15 4.76 -17.10
N LYS A 235 -10.17 4.11 -17.73
CA LYS A 235 -9.79 4.35 -19.13
C LYS A 235 -10.64 3.55 -20.12
N GLU A 236 -11.16 2.40 -19.71
CA GLU A 236 -12.06 1.59 -20.53
C GLU A 236 -13.46 2.23 -20.57
N GLU A 237 -13.98 2.52 -21.76
CA GLU A 237 -15.33 3.06 -21.97
C GLU A 237 -16.24 1.98 -22.61
N GLY A 238 -17.50 1.91 -22.18
CA GLY A 238 -18.54 1.07 -22.81
C GLY A 238 -18.52 -0.41 -22.39
N GLU A 239 -18.89 -1.29 -23.33
CA GLU A 239 -19.07 -2.75 -23.13
C GLU A 239 -17.76 -3.53 -22.91
N THR A 240 -16.59 -2.88 -23.02
CA THR A 240 -15.27 -3.50 -22.84
C THR A 240 -14.80 -3.53 -21.40
N LYS A 241 -15.57 -2.94 -20.46
CA LYS A 241 -15.29 -2.96 -19.02
C LYS A 241 -15.36 -4.38 -18.48
N ASP A 242 -14.19 -4.98 -18.39
CA ASP A 242 -14.02 -6.33 -17.86
C ASP A 242 -13.56 -6.26 -16.40
N PRO A 243 -14.39 -6.74 -15.45
CA PRO A 243 -14.10 -6.68 -14.03
C PRO A 243 -13.09 -7.73 -13.56
N VAL A 244 -12.49 -8.51 -14.48
CA VAL A 244 -11.45 -9.49 -14.18
C VAL A 244 -10.08 -8.82 -14.19
N LEU A 245 -9.23 -9.21 -13.25
CA LEU A 245 -7.85 -8.76 -13.18
C LEU A 245 -7.04 -9.30 -14.36
N ARG A 246 -6.24 -8.45 -15.00
CA ARG A 246 -5.41 -8.81 -16.16
C ARG A 246 -3.92 -8.65 -15.86
N ASP A 247 -3.07 -9.26 -16.68
CA ASP A 247 -1.60 -9.15 -16.58
C ASP A 247 -1.13 -7.70 -16.54
N ASP A 248 -1.75 -6.84 -17.37
CA ASP A 248 -1.42 -5.42 -17.45
C ASP A 248 -1.73 -4.68 -16.14
N ASP A 249 -2.74 -5.10 -15.37
CA ASP A 249 -3.03 -4.50 -14.06
C ASP A 249 -1.88 -4.79 -13.09
N VAL A 250 -1.37 -6.03 -13.10
CA VAL A 250 -0.26 -6.44 -12.24
C VAL A 250 1.05 -5.80 -12.69
N LYS A 251 1.32 -5.74 -14.01
CA LYS A 251 2.49 -5.05 -14.57
C LYS A 251 2.48 -3.55 -14.25
N ASN A 252 1.32 -2.90 -14.33
CA ASN A 252 1.17 -1.50 -13.93
C ASN A 252 1.37 -1.32 -12.43
N ALA A 253 0.90 -2.24 -11.59
CA ALA A 253 1.16 -2.21 -10.15
C ALA A 253 2.67 -2.28 -9.84
N VAL A 254 3.41 -3.17 -10.52
CA VAL A 254 4.88 -3.26 -10.41
C VAL A 254 5.55 -1.92 -10.77
N GLU A 255 5.16 -1.30 -11.89
CA GLU A 255 5.71 0.00 -12.29
C GLU A 255 5.35 1.10 -11.29
N ILE A 256 4.12 1.16 -10.76
CA ILE A 256 3.72 2.11 -9.71
C ILE A 256 4.61 1.96 -8.47
N VAL A 257 4.88 0.73 -8.02
CA VAL A 257 5.74 0.46 -6.87
C VAL A 257 7.13 1.04 -7.07
N TYR A 258 7.78 0.77 -8.21
CA TYR A 258 9.12 1.29 -8.48
C TYR A 258 9.17 2.79 -8.77
N GLU A 259 8.13 3.36 -9.38
CA GLU A 259 8.00 4.81 -9.59
C GLU A 259 7.93 5.54 -8.24
N ARG A 260 7.10 5.06 -7.32
CA ARG A 260 6.94 5.66 -5.99
C ARG A 260 8.17 5.50 -5.10
N ALA A 261 8.92 4.42 -5.30
CA ALA A 261 10.23 4.25 -4.66
C ALA A 261 11.34 5.12 -5.29
N GLY A 262 11.04 5.85 -6.38
CA GLY A 262 12.02 6.70 -7.07
C GLY A 262 13.08 5.92 -7.85
N VAL A 263 12.88 4.62 -8.08
CA VAL A 263 13.80 3.74 -8.80
C VAL A 263 13.67 3.92 -10.32
N VAL A 264 12.47 4.24 -10.79
CA VAL A 264 12.18 4.49 -12.21
C VAL A 264 11.44 5.83 -12.39
N PRO A 265 11.49 6.43 -13.60
CA PRO A 265 10.81 7.71 -13.84
C PRO A 265 9.29 7.60 -13.71
N ALA A 266 8.65 8.54 -13.02
CA ALA A 266 7.19 8.61 -12.88
C ALA A 266 6.49 8.83 -14.24
N LYS A 267 5.75 7.82 -14.70
CA LYS A 267 4.91 7.82 -15.91
C LYS A 267 3.44 7.59 -15.55
N LEU A 268 3.15 6.65 -14.67
CA LEU A 268 1.79 6.26 -14.27
C LEU A 268 1.29 7.11 -13.08
N THR A 269 2.16 7.40 -12.13
CA THR A 269 1.82 8.09 -10.87
C THR A 269 1.81 9.62 -10.97
N LYS A 270 1.98 10.18 -12.18
CA LYS A 270 1.91 11.63 -12.39
C LYS A 270 0.51 12.15 -12.12
N VAL A 271 0.31 12.70 -10.93
CA VAL A 271 -0.91 13.44 -10.55
C VAL A 271 -1.13 14.60 -11.53
N LYS A 272 -2.29 14.62 -12.21
CA LYS A 272 -2.84 15.85 -12.81
C LYS A 272 -3.22 16.80 -11.66
N GLY A 273 -2.28 17.61 -11.19
CA GLY A 273 -2.57 18.68 -10.24
C GLY A 273 -1.56 18.78 -9.10
N GLY A 274 -0.66 19.75 -9.21
CA GLY A 274 0.26 20.08 -8.12
C GLY A 274 1.51 20.76 -8.64
N LYS A 275 1.43 22.06 -8.94
CA LYS A 275 2.62 22.91 -9.06
C LYS A 275 3.29 22.97 -7.69
N THR A 276 4.18 22.03 -7.40
CA THR A 276 5.14 22.19 -6.31
C THR A 276 6.49 22.50 -6.95
N LYS A 277 6.95 23.73 -6.70
CA LYS A 277 8.23 24.29 -7.12
C LYS A 277 9.37 23.33 -6.78
N ASP A 278 9.91 22.66 -7.78
CA ASP A 278 11.24 22.08 -7.73
C ASP A 278 12.28 23.20 -7.59
N ARG A 279 12.68 23.48 -6.36
CA ARG A 279 13.81 24.37 -6.06
C ARG A 279 15.08 23.57 -6.31
N LYS A 280 15.53 23.55 -7.57
CA LYS A 280 16.86 23.10 -8.00
C LYS A 280 17.94 23.65 -7.06
N ARG A 281 18.50 22.80 -6.19
CA ARG A 281 19.87 22.97 -5.67
C ARG A 281 20.83 22.35 -6.69
N ALA A 282 21.16 23.11 -7.71
CA ALA A 282 22.33 22.82 -8.53
C ALA A 282 23.53 23.59 -7.95
N LYS A 283 24.42 22.86 -7.29
CA LYS A 283 25.81 23.29 -7.03
C LYS A 283 26.48 23.45 -8.39
N GLY A 284 26.67 24.70 -8.83
CA GLY A 284 27.39 25.06 -10.04
C GLY A 284 28.59 25.94 -9.71
N ARG A 285 29.75 25.29 -9.71
CA ARG A 285 31.11 25.81 -9.51
C ARG A 285 31.44 26.82 -10.63
N SER A 286 31.80 28.06 -10.32
CA SER A 286 32.49 28.94 -11.28
C SER A 286 33.71 29.57 -10.62
N LYS A 287 34.88 29.07 -11.01
CA LYS A 287 36.19 29.66 -10.70
C LYS A 287 36.75 30.23 -12.01
N ALA A 288 37.03 31.54 -11.98
CA ALA A 288 37.99 32.33 -12.76
C ALA A 288 38.05 32.18 -14.30
N ALA A 289 37.93 33.28 -15.04
CA ALA A 289 39.05 34.19 -15.38
C ALA A 289 38.69 35.13 -16.55
N GLY A 290 39.20 36.37 -16.50
CA GLY A 290 39.63 37.10 -17.70
C GLY A 290 38.88 38.39 -18.06
N SER A 291 39.49 39.54 -17.71
CA SER A 291 39.77 40.72 -18.56
C SER A 291 38.61 41.26 -19.43
N ASN A 292 38.18 42.53 -19.39
CA ASN A 292 38.96 43.74 -19.69
C ASN A 292 38.05 45.00 -19.63
N ALA A 293 38.68 46.18 -19.72
CA ALA A 293 38.15 47.54 -19.85
C ALA A 293 37.54 48.16 -18.58
N GLY A 294 37.90 49.36 -18.13
CA GLY A 294 38.73 50.40 -18.70
C GLY A 294 38.27 51.72 -18.09
N LEU A 295 39.11 52.29 -17.21
CA LEU A 295 39.39 53.70 -16.91
C LEU A 295 40.29 53.76 -15.68
#